data_AF-A0A0F9W2Y1-F1
#
_entry.id   AF-A0A0F9W2Y1-F1
#
_cell.length_a   1.000
_cell.length_b   1.000
_cell.length_c   1.000
_cell.angle_alpha   90.00
_cell.angle_beta   90.00
_cell.angle_gamma   90.00
#
_symmetry.space_group_name_H-M   'P 1'
#
loop_
_entity.id
_entity.type
_entity.pdbx_description
1 polymer ?
#
loop_
_entity_poly.entity_id
_entity_poly.type
_entity_poly.pdbx_seq_one_letter_code
_entity_poly.pdbx_strand_id
1 'polypeptide(L)'
;MTPLSHIRNFSIVAHIDHGKSTLADRLIQETNTVSLRDMKEQMLDSMDIERERGITIKAQTVRINYTAKNGEDYVLNLIDTPGHVDFAYEVSRSMRAVEGSLLVVDSTQGVEAQTLANVYHALDADHEIVPVLNKIDLPATDCDRVAEQIEDVIGIDASEAIRVSAKTGQGIVETLEAIVHRLPAPKGTLDAPLKAMLVDSWYDSYLGVIVLVRIMDGQLKKGDRIRMMQNGSVHHVDRIGVFRPAMTEIDSLNPGEIGFLTASIKQVRDTRVGDTITHEKKGCDKALPGFKPAQPVVFCGLFPVDAAEFEDLRDSIEKLALNDASFSFEMETSAALGFGFRCGFLGLLHLEVIRDRIEREYDIDLITTAPSVIYDIHMKDGTVTQLHNPADMVDLTFVDHIEEPRIKATILVPDDYLGDVLKLCQDRRGIQMDLTYAGSRAMVVYDLPLNEVVFDFYDRLKSVTKGYASFDYQMIGYREDNLVKMSILVNDEPVDALSTMVHRDRAEARGRAMVEKLKDLIPRHMFKIPIQAAIGGKVIARETLSAMRKDVTAKCYGGDASRKRKLLDKQKAGKKKMRQFGKVDIPQEAFISALKMDS
;
A
#
# COMPACT_ATOMS: atom_id res chain seq x y z
N MET A 1 18.54 -34.47 10.04
CA MET A 1 18.77 -33.73 8.78
C MET A 1 17.67 -34.15 7.83
N THR A 2 16.83 -33.21 7.41
CA THR A 2 15.67 -33.53 6.56
C THR A 2 16.13 -33.68 5.11
N PRO A 3 15.81 -34.79 4.43
CA PRO A 3 16.10 -34.93 3.00
C PRO A 3 15.40 -33.84 2.19
N LEU A 4 16.02 -33.35 1.12
CA LEU A 4 15.42 -32.36 0.21
C LEU A 4 14.05 -32.82 -0.31
N SER A 5 13.91 -34.11 -0.63
CA SER A 5 12.66 -34.73 -1.08
C SER A 5 11.52 -34.64 -0.06
N HIS A 6 11.83 -34.41 1.23
CA HIS A 6 10.87 -34.31 2.32
C HIS A 6 10.58 -32.86 2.72
N ILE A 7 11.08 -31.88 1.96
CA ILE A 7 10.80 -30.47 2.20
C ILE A 7 9.81 -29.98 1.13
N ARG A 8 8.82 -29.20 1.54
CA ARG A 8 7.95 -28.44 0.63
C ARG A 8 7.91 -26.99 1.07
N ASN A 9 8.11 -26.07 0.14
CA ASN A 9 8.04 -24.64 0.42
C ASN A 9 6.94 -24.10 -0.45
N PHE A 10 5.99 -23.44 0.17
CA PHE A 10 4.81 -22.98 -0.52
C PHE A 10 4.27 -21.69 0.09
N SER A 11 3.55 -20.94 -0.73
CA SER A 11 2.81 -19.77 -0.31
C SER A 11 1.30 -20.00 -0.44
N ILE A 12 0.50 -19.21 0.28
CA ILE A 12 -0.95 -19.18 0.10
C ILE A 12 -1.33 -17.90 -0.62
N VAL A 13 -1.94 -18.05 -1.79
CA VAL A 13 -2.36 -16.97 -2.67
C VAL A 13 -3.88 -16.88 -2.69
N ALA A 14 -4.43 -15.72 -2.33
CA ALA A 14 -5.87 -15.53 -2.29
C ALA A 14 -6.22 -14.05 -2.52
N HIS A 15 -7.48 -13.78 -2.85
CA HIS A 15 -8.05 -12.44 -2.66
C HIS A 15 -8.30 -12.17 -1.17
N ILE A 16 -8.50 -10.91 -0.82
CA ILE A 16 -8.92 -10.50 0.52
C ILE A 16 -10.21 -11.25 0.88
N ASP A 17 -10.33 -11.64 2.16
CA ASP A 17 -11.46 -12.38 2.71
C ASP A 17 -11.72 -13.79 2.13
N HIS A 18 -10.92 -14.31 1.20
CA HIS A 18 -11.05 -15.71 0.72
C HIS A 18 -10.63 -16.76 1.77
N GLY A 19 -10.16 -16.32 2.95
CA GLY A 19 -9.86 -17.19 4.09
C GLY A 19 -8.44 -17.74 4.13
N LYS A 20 -7.47 -16.99 3.58
CA LYS A 20 -6.03 -17.30 3.59
C LYS A 20 -5.47 -17.53 5.00
N SER A 21 -5.60 -16.56 5.91
CA SER A 21 -5.09 -16.68 7.29
C SER A 21 -5.76 -17.81 8.05
N THR A 22 -7.08 -17.97 7.87
CA THR A 22 -7.83 -19.07 8.50
C THR A 22 -7.37 -20.44 8.00
N LEU A 23 -7.05 -20.57 6.71
CA LEU A 23 -6.51 -21.82 6.16
C LEU A 23 -5.12 -22.10 6.74
N ALA A 24 -4.25 -21.08 6.80
CA ALA A 24 -2.93 -21.20 7.41
C ALA A 24 -3.01 -21.68 8.86
N ASP A 25 -3.89 -21.09 9.68
CA ASP A 25 -4.10 -21.51 11.07
C ASP A 25 -4.54 -22.97 11.17
N ARG A 26 -5.44 -23.42 10.28
CA ARG A 26 -5.91 -24.82 10.26
C ARG A 26 -4.81 -25.79 9.89
N LEU A 27 -3.94 -25.45 8.95
CA LEU A 27 -2.77 -26.27 8.62
C LEU A 27 -1.83 -26.40 9.82
N ILE A 28 -1.64 -25.32 10.58
CA ILE A 28 -0.82 -25.33 11.81
C ILE A 28 -1.46 -26.18 12.91
N GLN A 29 -2.79 -26.10 13.06
CA GLN A 29 -3.56 -26.87 14.05
C GLN A 29 -3.52 -28.37 13.77
N GLU A 30 -3.84 -28.78 12.53
CA GLU A 30 -3.97 -30.18 12.16
C GLU A 30 -2.64 -30.93 12.30
N THR A 31 -1.53 -30.23 12.13
CA THR A 31 -0.18 -30.77 12.26
C THR A 31 0.35 -30.79 13.70
N ASN A 32 -0.44 -30.33 14.68
CA ASN A 32 -0.04 -30.19 16.08
C ASN A 32 1.26 -29.38 16.27
N THR A 33 1.54 -28.46 15.34
CA THR A 33 2.76 -27.63 15.38
C THR A 33 2.72 -26.67 16.57
N VAL A 34 1.52 -26.28 17.01
CA VAL A 34 1.27 -25.44 18.19
C VAL A 34 0.30 -26.14 19.13
N SER A 35 0.50 -25.98 20.44
CA SER A 35 -0.42 -26.52 21.43
C SER A 35 -1.79 -25.84 21.32
N LEU A 36 -2.88 -26.59 21.49
CA LEU A 36 -4.25 -26.03 21.46
C LEU A 36 -4.48 -24.88 22.46
N ARG A 37 -3.63 -24.74 23.49
CA ARG A 37 -3.70 -23.66 24.48
C ARG A 37 -3.08 -22.35 23.98
N ASP A 38 -2.09 -22.45 23.10
CA ASP A 38 -1.39 -21.29 22.53
C ASP A 38 -2.02 -20.85 21.20
N MET A 39 -3.01 -21.61 20.72
CA MET A 39 -3.81 -21.29 19.55
C MET A 39 -4.64 -20.02 19.76
N LYS A 40 -4.41 -19.03 18.91
CA LYS A 40 -5.28 -17.87 18.70
C LYS A 40 -5.81 -17.90 17.27
N GLU A 41 -6.99 -17.34 17.05
CA GLU A 41 -7.46 -17.08 15.68
C GLU A 41 -6.52 -16.06 15.02
N GLN A 42 -6.21 -16.27 13.74
CA GLN A 42 -5.28 -15.46 12.96
C GLN A 42 -3.91 -15.36 13.63
N MET A 43 -3.28 -16.50 13.89
CA MET A 43 -2.02 -16.57 14.67
C MET A 43 -0.86 -15.91 13.94
N LEU A 44 -0.87 -15.96 12.60
CA LEU A 44 0.15 -15.33 11.77
C LEU A 44 -0.02 -13.82 11.68
N ASP A 45 -1.23 -13.31 11.85
CA ASP A 45 -1.50 -11.87 11.87
C ASP A 45 -1.02 -11.33 13.22
N SER A 46 0.17 -10.72 13.19
CA SER A 46 0.93 -10.32 14.38
C SER A 46 0.55 -8.92 14.84
N MET A 47 0.16 -8.05 13.91
CA MET A 47 -0.22 -6.67 14.19
C MET A 47 -1.72 -6.58 14.52
N ASP A 48 -2.08 -5.68 15.43
CA ASP A 48 -3.50 -5.48 15.79
C ASP A 48 -4.33 -4.99 14.60
N ILE A 49 -3.73 -4.18 13.71
CA ILE A 49 -4.40 -3.68 12.51
C ILE A 49 -4.70 -4.77 11.48
N GLU A 50 -3.86 -5.82 11.40
CA GLU A 50 -4.09 -6.99 10.54
C GLU A 50 -5.35 -7.74 10.99
N ARG A 51 -5.47 -7.96 12.31
CA ARG A 51 -6.63 -8.64 12.92
C ARG A 51 -7.92 -7.85 12.80
N GLU A 52 -7.88 -6.54 13.04
CA GLU A 52 -9.07 -5.68 12.95
C GLU A 52 -9.62 -5.60 11.53
N ARG A 53 -8.73 -5.48 10.55
CA ARG A 53 -9.11 -5.33 9.14
C ARG A 53 -9.24 -6.68 8.40
N GLY A 54 -8.83 -7.79 9.02
CA GLY A 54 -8.87 -9.13 8.42
C GLY A 54 -7.91 -9.29 7.23
N ILE A 55 -6.82 -8.52 7.18
CA ILE A 55 -5.84 -8.52 6.10
C ILE A 55 -4.45 -8.88 6.63
N THR A 56 -3.68 -9.59 5.82
CA THR A 56 -2.24 -9.78 6.08
C THR A 56 -1.48 -8.66 5.39
N ILE A 57 -0.72 -7.91 6.17
CA ILE A 57 0.10 -6.79 5.70
C ILE A 57 1.52 -7.26 5.49
N LYS A 58 2.05 -8.04 6.44
CA LYS A 58 3.43 -8.54 6.38
C LYS A 58 3.49 -10.03 6.15
N ALA A 59 4.33 -10.46 5.21
CA ALA A 59 4.54 -11.88 5.00
C ALA A 59 5.16 -12.58 6.24
N GLN A 60 4.54 -13.66 6.69
CA GLN A 60 5.02 -14.47 7.83
C GLN A 60 5.38 -15.87 7.38
N THR A 61 6.51 -16.38 7.87
CA THR A 61 6.97 -17.74 7.55
C THR A 61 6.77 -18.65 8.75
N VAL A 62 6.22 -19.85 8.52
CA VAL A 62 6.12 -20.90 9.54
C VAL A 62 6.59 -22.24 9.00
N ARG A 63 7.40 -22.93 9.79
CA ARG A 63 7.79 -24.31 9.58
C ARG A 63 6.82 -25.25 10.30
N ILE A 64 6.18 -26.10 9.52
CA ILE A 64 5.23 -27.13 9.95
C ILE A 64 5.88 -28.49 9.74
N ASN A 65 5.74 -29.38 10.73
CA ASN A 65 6.13 -30.78 10.57
C ASN A 65 4.86 -31.60 10.33
N TYR A 66 4.84 -32.40 9.28
CA TYR A 66 3.68 -33.21 8.90
C TYR A 66 4.08 -34.65 8.65
N THR A 67 3.42 -35.59 9.31
CA THR A 67 3.53 -37.02 8.99
C THR A 67 2.45 -37.34 7.96
N ALA A 68 2.86 -37.59 6.72
CA ALA A 68 1.94 -37.89 5.63
C ALA A 68 1.33 -39.28 5.77
N LYS A 69 0.25 -39.57 5.03
CA LYS A 69 -0.42 -40.88 5.06
C LYS A 69 0.46 -42.05 4.62
N ASN A 70 1.56 -41.77 3.92
CA ASN A 70 2.58 -42.76 3.59
C ASN A 70 3.48 -43.16 4.78
N GLY A 71 3.33 -42.50 5.93
CA GLY A 71 4.09 -42.74 7.16
C GLY A 71 5.44 -42.03 7.23
N GLU A 72 5.77 -41.18 6.25
CA GLU A 72 7.00 -40.39 6.23
C GLU A 72 6.77 -38.98 6.80
N ASP A 73 7.81 -38.44 7.45
CA ASP A 73 7.79 -37.08 7.97
C ASP A 73 8.29 -36.08 6.93
N TYR A 74 7.49 -35.03 6.72
CA TYR A 74 7.74 -33.90 5.83
C TYR A 74 7.87 -32.60 6.63
N VAL A 75 8.72 -31.71 6.12
CA VAL A 75 8.85 -30.32 6.61
C VAL A 75 8.22 -29.40 5.59
N LEU A 76 7.13 -28.74 5.98
CA LEU A 76 6.40 -27.81 5.14
C LEU A 76 6.72 -26.39 5.61
N ASN A 77 7.38 -25.59 4.78
CA ASN A 77 7.61 -24.17 5.05
C ASN A 77 6.52 -23.36 4.33
N LEU A 78 5.62 -22.80 5.13
CA LEU A 78 4.54 -21.94 4.69
C LEU A 78 5.02 -20.48 4.73
N ILE A 79 4.83 -19.74 3.64
CA ILE A 79 4.89 -18.28 3.64
C ILE A 79 3.48 -17.74 3.40
N ASP A 80 2.93 -17.07 4.41
CA ASP A 80 1.64 -16.41 4.27
C ASP A 80 1.84 -15.04 3.61
N THR A 81 1.29 -14.83 2.41
CA THR A 81 1.57 -13.62 1.61
C THR A 81 0.41 -12.62 1.66
N PRO A 82 0.66 -11.30 1.63
CA PRO A 82 -0.40 -10.29 1.54
C PRO A 82 -1.32 -10.50 0.33
N GLY A 83 -2.61 -10.18 0.47
CA GLY A 83 -3.59 -10.30 -0.62
C GLY A 83 -3.83 -9.02 -1.43
N HIS A 84 -3.33 -7.88 -0.94
CA HIS A 84 -3.61 -6.55 -1.51
C HIS A 84 -2.50 -6.06 -2.45
N VAL A 85 -2.88 -5.36 -3.52
CA VAL A 85 -1.99 -4.84 -4.57
C VAL A 85 -0.86 -3.93 -4.06
N ASP A 86 -1.16 -3.07 -3.07
CA ASP A 86 -0.16 -2.20 -2.44
C ASP A 86 1.03 -2.97 -1.84
N PHE A 87 0.85 -4.26 -1.51
CA PHE A 87 1.91 -5.12 -0.98
C PHE A 87 2.40 -6.15 -2.02
N ALA A 88 2.12 -5.93 -3.32
CA ALA A 88 2.58 -6.81 -4.40
C ALA A 88 4.10 -7.02 -4.40
N TYR A 89 4.87 -6.02 -3.95
CA TYR A 89 6.31 -6.16 -3.78
C TYR A 89 6.68 -7.18 -2.69
N GLU A 90 5.91 -7.33 -1.61
CA GLU A 90 6.10 -8.41 -0.63
C GLU A 90 5.68 -9.77 -1.18
N VAL A 91 4.58 -9.82 -1.93
CA VAL A 91 4.08 -11.03 -2.60
C VAL A 91 5.16 -11.56 -3.54
N SER A 92 5.66 -10.73 -4.45
CA SER A 92 6.70 -11.12 -5.42
C SER A 92 7.97 -11.65 -4.76
N ARG A 93 8.40 -11.03 -3.64
CA ARG A 93 9.58 -11.46 -2.87
C ARG A 93 9.38 -12.82 -2.21
N SER A 94 8.21 -12.99 -1.58
CA SER A 94 7.82 -14.24 -0.94
C SER A 94 7.66 -15.38 -1.95
N MET A 95 7.09 -15.10 -3.13
CA MET A 95 6.92 -16.10 -4.19
C MET A 95 8.27 -16.68 -4.59
N ARG A 96 9.27 -15.86 -4.87
CA ARG A 96 10.59 -16.32 -5.32
C ARG A 96 11.37 -17.15 -4.29
N ALA A 97 10.90 -17.22 -3.04
CA ALA A 97 11.48 -18.05 -1.98
C ALA A 97 10.88 -19.46 -1.90
N VAL A 98 9.79 -19.74 -2.62
CA VAL A 98 9.07 -21.02 -2.57
C VAL A 98 9.01 -21.67 -3.95
N GLU A 99 8.58 -22.93 -4.02
CA GLU A 99 8.48 -23.67 -5.29
C GLU A 99 7.03 -23.90 -5.75
N GLY A 100 6.05 -23.54 -4.92
CA GLY A 100 4.64 -23.77 -5.20
C GLY A 100 3.70 -22.83 -4.47
N SER A 101 2.46 -22.77 -4.91
CA SER A 101 1.44 -21.90 -4.32
C SER A 101 0.09 -22.61 -4.19
N LEU A 102 -0.57 -22.42 -3.06
CA LEU A 102 -1.97 -22.77 -2.89
C LEU A 102 -2.83 -21.61 -3.35
N LEU A 103 -3.61 -21.81 -4.42
CA LEU A 103 -4.55 -20.82 -4.91
C LEU A 103 -5.88 -20.99 -4.20
N VAL A 104 -6.14 -20.13 -3.22
CA VAL A 104 -7.37 -20.17 -2.40
C VAL A 104 -8.43 -19.26 -3.02
N VAL A 105 -9.52 -19.88 -3.45
CA VAL A 105 -10.67 -19.19 -4.05
C VAL A 105 -11.91 -19.45 -3.21
N ASP A 106 -12.65 -18.40 -2.87
CA ASP A 106 -13.92 -18.52 -2.16
C ASP A 106 -14.96 -19.18 -3.07
N SER A 107 -15.53 -20.30 -2.63
CA SER A 107 -16.51 -21.08 -3.40
C SER A 107 -17.85 -20.38 -3.59
N THR A 108 -18.10 -19.27 -2.88
CA THR A 108 -19.31 -18.45 -3.04
C THR A 108 -19.08 -17.24 -3.96
N GLN A 109 -17.90 -16.62 -3.88
CA GLN A 109 -17.59 -15.41 -4.65
C GLN A 109 -17.00 -15.75 -6.03
N GLY A 110 -16.07 -16.71 -6.08
CA GLY A 110 -15.31 -17.07 -7.28
C GLY A 110 -14.02 -16.29 -7.44
N VAL A 111 -13.50 -16.23 -8.67
CA VAL A 111 -12.25 -15.53 -8.98
C VAL A 111 -12.47 -14.02 -8.95
N GLU A 112 -11.57 -13.30 -8.28
CA GLU A 112 -11.55 -11.84 -8.15
C GLU A 112 -10.30 -11.23 -8.81
N ALA A 113 -10.28 -9.91 -9.04
CA ALA A 113 -9.17 -9.24 -9.74
C ALA A 113 -7.80 -9.45 -9.07
N GLN A 114 -7.73 -9.42 -7.73
CA GLN A 114 -6.48 -9.68 -7.00
C GLN A 114 -6.07 -11.15 -7.04
N THR A 115 -7.03 -12.09 -7.16
CA THR A 115 -6.72 -13.50 -7.39
C THR A 115 -5.91 -13.65 -8.67
N LEU A 116 -6.33 -12.98 -9.75
CA LEU A 116 -5.61 -13.00 -11.02
C LEU A 116 -4.20 -12.40 -10.91
N ALA A 117 -4.09 -11.21 -10.32
CA ALA A 117 -2.81 -10.53 -10.16
C ALA A 117 -1.78 -11.41 -9.41
N ASN A 118 -2.20 -12.04 -8.31
CA ASN A 118 -1.32 -12.89 -7.53
C ASN A 118 -0.99 -14.22 -8.24
N VAL A 119 -1.91 -14.76 -9.05
CA VAL A 119 -1.60 -15.93 -9.87
C VAL A 119 -0.57 -15.60 -10.95
N TYR A 120 -0.66 -14.44 -11.60
CA TYR A 120 0.39 -14.02 -12.53
C TYR A 120 1.76 -13.94 -11.85
N HIS A 121 1.84 -13.46 -10.61
CA HIS A 121 3.08 -13.49 -9.84
C HIS A 121 3.60 -14.91 -9.54
N ALA A 122 2.71 -15.87 -9.27
CA ALA A 122 3.09 -17.26 -9.07
C ALA A 122 3.57 -17.91 -10.39
N LEU A 123 2.90 -17.63 -11.51
CA LEU A 123 3.30 -18.09 -12.85
C LEU A 123 4.64 -17.50 -13.28
N ASP A 124 4.87 -16.20 -13.06
CA ASP A 124 6.16 -15.53 -13.32
C ASP A 124 7.31 -16.14 -12.49
N ALA A 125 6.98 -16.73 -11.34
CA ALA A 125 7.92 -17.43 -10.47
C ALA A 125 8.07 -18.94 -10.80
N ASP A 126 7.41 -19.44 -11.85
CA ASP A 126 7.41 -20.85 -12.28
C ASP A 126 6.92 -21.81 -11.19
N HIS A 127 5.89 -21.38 -10.45
CA HIS A 127 5.32 -22.18 -9.37
C HIS A 127 4.33 -23.22 -9.88
N GLU A 128 4.36 -24.39 -9.22
CA GLU A 128 3.23 -25.32 -9.28
C GLU A 128 2.06 -24.76 -8.45
N ILE A 129 0.88 -24.65 -9.05
CA ILE A 129 -0.29 -24.04 -8.41
C ILE A 129 -1.32 -25.13 -8.10
N VAL A 130 -1.71 -25.24 -6.83
CA VAL A 130 -2.77 -26.16 -6.39
C VAL A 130 -4.03 -25.36 -6.06
N PRO A 131 -5.12 -25.52 -6.84
CA PRO A 131 -6.37 -24.82 -6.57
C PRO A 131 -7.10 -25.41 -5.35
N VAL A 132 -7.53 -24.52 -4.45
CA VAL A 132 -8.25 -24.83 -3.22
C VAL A 132 -9.52 -23.98 -3.17
N LEU A 133 -10.68 -24.62 -3.18
CA LEU A 133 -11.99 -24.00 -3.07
C LEU A 133 -12.39 -23.94 -1.59
N ASN A 134 -12.31 -22.75 -1.00
CA ASN A 134 -12.57 -22.54 0.43
C ASN A 134 -14.03 -22.12 0.70
N LYS A 135 -14.45 -22.19 1.97
CA LYS A 135 -15.79 -21.82 2.48
C LYS A 135 -16.94 -22.70 1.97
N ILE A 136 -16.67 -23.98 1.75
CA ILE A 136 -17.71 -24.95 1.35
C ILE A 136 -18.80 -25.17 2.41
N ASP A 137 -18.61 -24.67 3.62
CA ASP A 137 -19.62 -24.69 4.68
C ASP A 137 -20.78 -23.71 4.45
N LEU A 138 -20.61 -22.73 3.55
CA LEU A 138 -21.65 -21.75 3.25
C LEU A 138 -22.74 -22.36 2.34
N PRO A 139 -24.02 -22.05 2.59
CA PRO A 139 -25.14 -22.62 1.81
C PRO A 139 -25.17 -22.12 0.36
N ALA A 140 -24.50 -21.00 0.06
CA ALA A 140 -24.37 -20.44 -1.28
C ALA A 140 -23.12 -20.96 -2.04
N THR A 141 -22.49 -22.03 -1.57
CA THR A 141 -21.29 -22.60 -2.19
C THR A 141 -21.61 -23.17 -3.57
N ASP A 142 -20.76 -22.89 -4.55
CA ASP A 142 -20.86 -23.43 -5.90
C ASP A 142 -19.46 -23.77 -6.43
N CYS A 143 -18.95 -24.93 -5.99
CA CYS A 143 -17.59 -25.35 -6.31
C CYS A 143 -17.39 -25.64 -7.80
N ASP A 144 -18.41 -26.17 -8.48
CA ASP A 144 -18.29 -26.59 -9.88
C ASP A 144 -18.20 -25.35 -10.78
N ARG A 145 -19.06 -24.35 -10.56
CA ARG A 145 -18.99 -23.06 -11.27
C ARG A 145 -17.67 -22.33 -11.02
N VAL A 146 -17.15 -22.37 -9.80
CA VAL A 146 -15.88 -21.69 -9.47
C VAL A 146 -14.69 -22.41 -10.07
N ALA A 147 -14.70 -23.74 -10.15
CA ALA A 147 -13.68 -24.51 -10.86
C ALA A 147 -13.65 -24.16 -12.36
N GLU A 148 -14.82 -24.11 -13.01
CA GLU A 148 -14.94 -23.64 -14.40
C GLU A 148 -14.40 -22.22 -14.57
N GLN A 149 -14.69 -21.32 -13.62
CA GLN A 149 -14.17 -19.95 -13.65
C GLN A 149 -12.64 -19.89 -13.52
N ILE A 150 -12.03 -20.78 -12.73
CA ILE A 150 -10.56 -20.88 -12.63
C ILE A 150 -9.97 -21.34 -13.97
N GLU A 151 -10.58 -22.34 -14.60
CA GLU A 151 -10.13 -22.85 -15.91
C GLU A 151 -10.26 -21.80 -17.02
N ASP A 152 -11.41 -21.12 -17.10
CA ASP A 152 -11.69 -20.15 -18.16
C ASP A 152 -10.86 -18.87 -18.04
N VAL A 153 -10.67 -18.36 -16.81
CA VAL A 153 -10.06 -17.05 -16.58
C VAL A 153 -8.56 -17.16 -16.33
N ILE A 154 -8.14 -18.18 -15.59
CA ILE A 154 -6.75 -18.35 -15.16
C ILE A 154 -6.02 -19.34 -16.08
N GLY A 155 -6.73 -20.30 -16.67
CA GLY A 155 -6.12 -21.34 -17.51
C GLY A 155 -5.44 -22.44 -16.71
N ILE A 156 -5.83 -22.64 -15.45
CA ILE A 156 -5.32 -23.71 -14.58
C ILE A 156 -6.37 -24.81 -14.49
N ASP A 157 -5.95 -26.07 -14.65
CA ASP A 157 -6.81 -27.24 -14.46
C ASP A 157 -7.34 -27.29 -13.02
N ALA A 158 -8.65 -27.13 -12.87
CA ALA A 158 -9.35 -27.11 -11.59
C ALA A 158 -10.20 -28.36 -11.38
N SER A 159 -10.10 -29.36 -12.26
CA SER A 159 -10.85 -30.62 -12.16
C SER A 159 -10.56 -31.37 -10.85
N GLU A 160 -9.34 -31.29 -10.35
CA GLU A 160 -8.92 -31.86 -9.06
C GLU A 160 -8.77 -30.81 -7.94
N ALA A 161 -9.51 -29.70 -8.03
CA ALA A 161 -9.50 -28.66 -7.01
C ALA A 161 -10.00 -29.18 -5.66
N ILE A 162 -9.27 -28.82 -4.60
CA ILE A 162 -9.51 -29.34 -3.26
C ILE A 162 -10.62 -28.53 -2.62
N ARG A 163 -11.69 -29.20 -2.16
CA ARG A 163 -12.83 -28.56 -1.49
C ARG A 163 -12.56 -28.50 0.00
N VAL A 164 -12.46 -27.30 0.54
CA VAL A 164 -12.03 -27.03 1.92
C VAL A 164 -13.01 -26.10 2.62
N SER A 165 -13.23 -26.33 3.91
CA SER A 165 -13.72 -25.30 4.82
C SER A 165 -12.68 -25.06 5.89
N ALA A 166 -11.95 -23.96 5.78
CA ALA A 166 -11.03 -23.52 6.82
C ALA A 166 -11.75 -23.24 8.16
N LYS A 167 -13.06 -23.00 8.12
CA LYS A 167 -13.85 -22.80 9.33
C LYS A 167 -14.13 -24.11 10.07
N THR A 168 -14.58 -25.15 9.36
CA THR A 168 -14.95 -26.44 9.99
C THR A 168 -13.78 -27.42 10.08
N GLY A 169 -12.72 -27.22 9.31
CA GLY A 169 -11.57 -28.13 9.20
C GLY A 169 -11.75 -29.23 8.15
N GLN A 170 -12.88 -29.27 7.44
CA GLN A 170 -13.09 -30.23 6.35
C GLN A 170 -12.13 -29.94 5.19
N GLY A 171 -11.47 -30.96 4.64
CA GLY A 171 -10.58 -30.83 3.48
C GLY A 171 -9.12 -30.47 3.81
N ILE A 172 -8.78 -30.21 5.08
CA ILE A 172 -7.43 -29.76 5.48
C ILE A 172 -6.40 -30.87 5.32
N VAL A 173 -6.75 -32.11 5.68
CA VAL A 173 -5.86 -33.27 5.51
C VAL A 173 -5.59 -33.52 4.03
N GLU A 174 -6.62 -33.43 3.19
CA GLU A 174 -6.50 -33.53 1.74
C GLU A 174 -5.60 -32.43 1.17
N THR A 175 -5.68 -31.21 1.73
CA THR A 175 -4.79 -30.10 1.37
C THR A 175 -3.34 -30.39 1.73
N LEU A 176 -3.07 -30.90 2.94
CA LEU A 176 -1.72 -31.30 3.38
C LEU A 176 -1.13 -32.40 2.48
N GLU A 177 -1.94 -33.40 2.13
CA GLU A 177 -1.53 -34.48 1.23
C GLU A 177 -1.25 -33.96 -0.20
N ALA A 178 -2.05 -33.02 -0.70
CA ALA A 178 -1.80 -32.39 -1.99
C ALA A 178 -0.50 -31.56 -2.00
N ILE A 179 -0.19 -30.86 -0.91
CA ILE A 179 1.10 -30.13 -0.76
C ILE A 179 2.26 -31.13 -0.88
N VAL A 180 2.17 -32.30 -0.25
CA VAL A 180 3.23 -33.31 -0.29
C VAL A 180 3.38 -33.92 -1.69
N HIS A 181 2.27 -34.25 -2.34
CA HIS A 181 2.28 -35.03 -3.57
C HIS A 181 2.33 -34.21 -4.87
N ARG A 182 1.72 -33.02 -4.89
CA ARG A 182 1.64 -32.18 -6.10
C ARG A 182 2.76 -31.14 -6.15
N LEU A 183 3.12 -30.53 -5.01
CA LEU A 183 4.16 -29.50 -5.02
C LEU A 183 5.57 -30.10 -5.15
N PRO A 184 6.46 -29.46 -5.92
CA PRO A 184 7.82 -29.92 -6.10
C PRO A 184 8.66 -29.75 -4.82
N ALA A 185 9.66 -30.62 -4.67
CA ALA A 185 10.70 -30.49 -3.65
C ALA A 185 11.72 -29.40 -4.05
N PRO A 186 12.33 -28.70 -3.07
CA PRO A 186 13.38 -27.74 -3.35
C PRO A 186 14.62 -28.42 -3.94
N LYS A 187 15.35 -27.66 -4.77
CA LYS A 187 16.61 -28.10 -5.39
C LYS A 187 17.78 -27.38 -4.71
N GLY A 188 18.88 -28.08 -4.50
CA GLY A 188 20.09 -27.48 -3.93
C GLY A 188 21.20 -28.49 -3.69
N THR A 189 22.44 -28.03 -3.61
CA THR A 189 23.60 -28.89 -3.35
C THR A 189 24.27 -28.55 -2.01
N LEU A 190 24.44 -29.54 -1.13
CA LEU A 190 25.00 -29.32 0.21
C LEU A 190 26.47 -28.91 0.20
N ASP A 191 27.28 -29.51 -0.67
CA ASP A 191 28.74 -29.26 -0.73
C ASP A 191 29.13 -28.03 -1.55
N ALA A 192 28.14 -27.35 -2.15
CA ALA A 192 28.37 -26.12 -2.90
C ALA A 192 28.64 -24.93 -1.95
N PRO A 193 29.28 -23.85 -2.44
CA PRO A 193 29.39 -22.60 -1.70
C PRO A 193 28.02 -22.10 -1.24
N LEU A 194 27.95 -21.57 -0.02
CA LEU A 194 26.72 -21.04 0.54
C LEU A 194 26.12 -19.99 -0.40
N LYS A 195 24.86 -20.21 -0.75
CA LYS A 195 24.05 -19.26 -1.50
C LYS A 195 22.70 -19.16 -0.82
N ALA A 196 22.58 -18.18 0.07
CA ALA A 196 21.35 -17.89 0.78
C ALA A 196 20.72 -16.61 0.23
N MET A 197 19.44 -16.68 -0.10
CA MET A 197 18.65 -15.53 -0.53
C MET A 197 18.11 -14.81 0.70
N LEU A 198 18.28 -13.49 0.75
CA LEU A 198 17.63 -12.65 1.74
C LEU A 198 16.17 -12.41 1.33
N VAL A 199 15.24 -13.05 2.04
CA VAL A 199 13.80 -13.00 1.73
C VAL A 199 13.15 -11.78 2.37
N ASP A 200 13.43 -11.53 3.64
CA ASP A 200 12.96 -10.35 4.37
C ASP A 200 13.91 -9.99 5.52
N SER A 201 13.79 -8.77 6.05
CA SER A 201 14.53 -8.32 7.22
C SER A 201 13.73 -7.30 8.03
N TRP A 202 13.80 -7.38 9.35
CA TRP A 202 13.19 -6.39 10.23
C TRP A 202 14.02 -6.15 11.49
N TYR A 203 13.73 -5.04 12.15
CA TYR A 203 14.42 -4.65 13.37
C TYR A 203 13.69 -5.21 14.61
N ASP A 204 14.44 -5.89 15.47
CA ASP A 204 14.02 -6.27 16.81
C ASP A 204 14.81 -5.45 17.84
N SER A 205 14.13 -4.98 18.89
CA SER A 205 14.73 -4.11 19.90
C SER A 205 15.82 -4.79 20.75
N TYR A 206 15.80 -6.13 20.86
CA TYR A 206 16.74 -6.90 21.65
C TYR A 206 17.76 -7.65 20.79
N LEU A 207 17.31 -8.22 19.66
CA LEU A 207 18.12 -9.07 18.79
C LEU A 207 18.79 -8.28 17.65
N GLY A 208 18.45 -7.00 17.48
CA GLY A 208 18.88 -6.20 16.34
C GLY A 208 18.16 -6.62 15.06
N VAL A 209 18.82 -6.49 13.91
CA VAL A 209 18.20 -6.88 12.64
C VAL A 209 18.12 -8.41 12.53
N ILE A 210 16.90 -8.91 12.42
CA ILE A 210 16.60 -10.30 12.12
C ILE A 210 16.45 -10.42 10.60
N VAL A 211 17.15 -11.40 10.02
CA VAL A 211 17.16 -11.62 8.57
C VAL A 211 16.55 -12.97 8.27
N LEU A 212 15.44 -12.99 7.53
CA LEU A 212 14.82 -14.19 7.00
C LEU A 212 15.55 -14.61 5.73
N VAL A 213 16.03 -15.85 5.72
CA VAL A 213 16.85 -16.39 4.64
C VAL A 213 16.32 -17.71 4.11
N ARG A 214 16.50 -17.89 2.80
CA ARG A 214 16.23 -19.12 2.05
C ARG A 214 17.54 -19.70 1.55
N ILE A 215 17.92 -20.90 1.99
CA ILE A 215 19.17 -21.52 1.53
C ILE A 215 18.93 -22.20 0.18
N MET A 216 19.58 -21.72 -0.88
CA MET A 216 19.52 -22.35 -2.20
C MET A 216 20.60 -23.43 -2.33
N ASP A 217 21.83 -23.10 -1.94
CA ASP A 217 22.98 -24.01 -1.98
C ASP A 217 23.83 -23.86 -0.72
N GLY A 218 24.57 -24.91 -0.38
CA GLY A 218 25.49 -24.93 0.74
C GLY A 218 24.81 -25.06 2.10
N GLN A 219 25.57 -24.83 3.16
CA GLN A 219 25.12 -24.93 4.54
C GLN A 219 25.52 -23.66 5.31
N LEU A 220 24.60 -23.18 6.15
CA LEU A 220 24.84 -22.07 7.06
C LEU A 220 24.81 -22.57 8.50
N LYS A 221 25.87 -22.32 9.27
CA LYS A 221 26.01 -22.71 10.68
C LYS A 221 26.21 -21.52 11.58
N LYS A 222 25.82 -21.70 12.84
CA LYS A 222 26.12 -20.75 13.91
C LYS A 222 27.63 -20.54 14.02
N GLY A 223 28.06 -19.28 14.09
CA GLY A 223 29.48 -18.90 14.13
C GLY A 223 30.15 -18.78 12.76
N ASP A 224 29.44 -18.97 11.65
CA ASP A 224 30.01 -18.70 10.33
C ASP A 224 30.26 -17.19 10.14
N ARG A 225 31.24 -16.87 9.29
CA ARG A 225 31.47 -15.49 8.82
C ARG A 225 30.86 -15.35 7.43
N ILE A 226 29.78 -14.59 7.36
CA ILE A 226 29.02 -14.38 6.14
C ILE A 226 29.38 -13.03 5.50
N ARG A 227 29.26 -12.97 4.18
CA ARG A 227 29.40 -11.77 3.36
C ARG A 227 28.10 -11.52 2.61
N MET A 228 27.62 -10.28 2.69
CA MET A 228 26.56 -9.73 1.86
C MET A 228 27.15 -9.37 0.49
N MET A 229 26.63 -9.94 -0.61
CA MET A 229 27.24 -9.75 -1.93
C MET A 229 27.03 -8.34 -2.49
N GLN A 230 25.93 -7.66 -2.17
CA GLN A 230 25.61 -6.36 -2.75
C GLN A 230 26.44 -5.20 -2.18
N ASN A 231 26.71 -5.20 -0.87
CA ASN A 231 27.50 -4.15 -0.21
C ASN A 231 28.90 -4.63 0.24
N GLY A 232 29.19 -5.93 0.17
CA GLY A 232 30.47 -6.51 0.57
C GLY A 232 30.71 -6.57 2.09
N SER A 233 29.72 -6.20 2.90
CA SER A 233 29.83 -6.21 4.37
C SER A 233 29.96 -7.64 4.89
N VAL A 234 30.79 -7.81 5.93
CA VAL A 234 31.08 -9.10 6.54
C VAL A 234 30.57 -9.10 7.97
N HIS A 235 29.75 -10.09 8.30
CA HIS A 235 29.11 -10.22 9.62
C HIS A 235 29.36 -11.61 10.20
N HIS A 236 29.27 -11.72 11.52
CA HIS A 236 29.40 -12.99 12.23
C HIS A 236 28.02 -13.47 12.65
N VAL A 237 27.69 -14.72 12.34
CA VAL A 237 26.36 -15.27 12.64
C VAL A 237 26.27 -15.66 14.11
N ASP A 238 25.46 -14.92 14.87
CA ASP A 238 25.25 -15.11 16.30
C ASP A 238 24.23 -16.21 16.58
N ARG A 239 23.08 -16.16 15.88
CA ARG A 239 22.00 -17.13 16.02
C ARG A 239 21.45 -17.51 14.66
N ILE A 240 21.00 -18.76 14.57
CA ILE A 240 20.24 -19.29 13.45
C ILE A 240 19.03 -20.00 14.04
N GLY A 241 17.89 -19.86 13.37
CA GLY A 241 16.67 -20.48 13.82
C GLY A 241 15.65 -20.64 12.72
N VAL A 242 14.51 -21.20 13.11
CA VAL A 242 13.33 -21.38 12.26
C VAL A 242 12.11 -20.91 13.03
N PHE A 243 11.10 -20.47 12.32
CA PHE A 243 9.83 -20.07 12.93
C PHE A 243 8.93 -21.28 13.09
N ARG A 244 8.64 -21.66 14.33
CA ARG A 244 7.64 -22.68 14.70
C ARG A 244 6.56 -22.02 15.54
N PRO A 245 5.64 -21.33 14.88
CA PRO A 245 5.28 -19.91 15.08
C PRO A 245 6.18 -19.01 15.95
N ALA A 246 6.74 -19.49 17.06
CA ALA A 246 7.78 -18.83 17.82
C ALA A 246 9.19 -19.09 17.23
N MET A 247 10.14 -18.19 17.52
CA MET A 247 11.54 -18.38 17.14
C MET A 247 12.14 -19.57 17.88
N THR A 248 12.59 -20.58 17.12
CA THR A 248 13.29 -21.75 17.65
C THR A 248 14.70 -21.79 17.09
N GLU A 249 15.72 -21.76 17.96
CA GLU A 249 17.12 -21.86 17.54
C GLU A 249 17.44 -23.27 17.02
N ILE A 250 18.24 -23.33 15.96
CA ILE A 250 18.76 -24.58 15.38
C ILE A 250 20.25 -24.43 15.06
N ASP A 251 20.96 -25.55 14.96
CA ASP A 251 22.42 -25.53 14.77
C ASP A 251 22.86 -25.15 13.35
N SER A 252 22.06 -25.49 12.33
CA SER A 252 22.39 -25.27 10.93
C SER A 252 21.16 -25.22 10.03
N LEU A 253 21.20 -24.36 9.01
CA LEU A 253 20.27 -24.37 7.88
C LEU A 253 20.91 -25.02 6.65
N ASN A 254 20.19 -25.95 6.04
CA ASN A 254 20.63 -26.74 4.88
C ASN A 254 19.91 -26.27 3.60
N PRO A 255 20.33 -26.72 2.40
CA PRO A 255 19.66 -26.35 1.16
C PRO A 255 18.16 -26.68 1.20
N GLY A 256 17.35 -25.79 0.65
CA GLY A 256 15.89 -25.91 0.65
C GLY A 256 15.19 -25.54 1.96
N GLU A 257 15.93 -25.17 3.01
CA GLU A 257 15.34 -24.70 4.27
C GLU A 257 15.13 -23.18 4.28
N ILE A 258 14.04 -22.75 4.92
CA ILE A 258 13.78 -21.36 5.29
C ILE A 258 14.00 -21.21 6.79
N GLY A 259 14.66 -20.13 7.19
CA GLY A 259 14.91 -19.80 8.59
C GLY A 259 15.36 -18.36 8.75
N PHE A 260 15.73 -17.98 9.96
CA PHE A 260 16.28 -16.66 10.25
C PHE A 260 17.71 -16.75 10.74
N LEU A 261 18.45 -15.65 10.60
CA LEU A 261 19.72 -15.43 11.25
C LEU A 261 19.78 -14.06 11.92
N THR A 262 20.60 -13.95 12.95
CA THR A 262 21.04 -12.68 13.53
C THR A 262 22.55 -12.60 13.47
N ALA A 263 23.08 -11.42 13.14
CA ALA A 263 24.52 -11.25 12.93
C ALA A 263 25.04 -9.90 13.45
N SER A 264 24.46 -9.41 14.55
CA SER A 264 24.78 -8.10 15.17
C SER A 264 24.75 -6.92 14.18
N ILE A 265 23.87 -7.00 13.18
CA ILE A 265 23.70 -5.97 12.17
C ILE A 265 22.96 -4.80 12.81
N LYS A 266 23.56 -3.60 12.74
CA LYS A 266 23.02 -2.40 13.39
C LYS A 266 21.97 -1.68 12.57
N GLN A 267 22.02 -1.81 11.24
CA GLN A 267 21.19 -1.02 10.33
C GLN A 267 20.60 -1.91 9.25
N VAL A 268 19.29 -1.86 9.08
CA VAL A 268 18.54 -2.65 8.08
C VAL A 268 18.96 -2.29 6.65
N ARG A 269 19.48 -1.08 6.43
CA ARG A 269 20.02 -0.66 5.13
C ARG A 269 21.22 -1.50 4.65
N ASP A 270 21.91 -2.19 5.57
CA ASP A 270 23.01 -3.09 5.24
C ASP A 270 22.52 -4.50 4.82
N THR A 271 21.23 -4.78 5.02
CA THR A 271 20.52 -6.03 4.68
C THR A 271 19.43 -5.75 3.65
N ARG A 272 19.83 -5.32 2.44
CA ARG A 272 18.86 -5.07 1.38
C ARG A 272 18.18 -6.38 0.96
N VAL A 273 16.85 -6.35 0.91
CA VAL A 273 16.07 -7.51 0.50
C VAL A 273 16.41 -7.89 -0.94
N GLY A 274 16.65 -9.18 -1.17
CA GLY A 274 17.13 -9.70 -2.46
C GLY A 274 18.63 -9.76 -2.61
N ASP A 275 19.40 -9.38 -1.58
CA ASP A 275 20.83 -9.67 -1.55
C ASP A 275 21.07 -11.19 -1.42
N THR A 276 22.26 -11.61 -1.84
CA THR A 276 22.77 -12.96 -1.65
C THR A 276 23.78 -12.97 -0.51
N ILE A 277 23.52 -13.83 0.46
CA ILE A 277 24.42 -14.11 1.57
C ILE A 277 25.28 -15.33 1.22
N THR A 278 26.59 -15.18 1.35
CA THR A 278 27.56 -16.26 1.11
C THR A 278 28.63 -16.29 2.20
N HIS A 279 29.49 -17.32 2.21
CA HIS A 279 30.61 -17.38 3.15
C HIS A 279 31.72 -16.39 2.75
N GLU A 280 32.38 -15.77 3.74
CA GLU A 280 33.51 -14.87 3.50
C GLU A 280 34.67 -15.61 2.80
N LYS A 281 34.92 -16.85 3.23
CA LYS A 281 35.92 -17.77 2.67
C LYS A 281 35.19 -18.89 1.93
N LYS A 282 35.56 -19.14 0.66
CA LYS A 282 34.83 -20.06 -0.25
C LYS A 282 33.38 -19.63 -0.51
N GLY A 283 33.20 -18.33 -0.78
CA GLY A 283 31.90 -17.77 -1.19
C GLY A 283 31.53 -18.14 -2.62
N CYS A 284 30.27 -17.88 -2.98
CA CYS A 284 29.77 -18.04 -4.33
C CYS A 284 30.26 -16.89 -5.24
N ASP A 285 30.63 -17.20 -6.48
CA ASP A 285 31.10 -16.20 -7.45
C ASP A 285 29.97 -15.37 -8.07
N LYS A 286 28.76 -15.92 -8.14
CA LYS A 286 27.59 -15.29 -8.77
C LYS A 286 26.46 -15.10 -7.76
N ALA A 287 26.04 -13.85 -7.57
CA ALA A 287 24.87 -13.52 -6.79
C ALA A 287 23.59 -14.06 -7.47
N LEU A 288 22.57 -14.31 -6.66
CA LEU A 288 21.22 -14.58 -7.14
C LEU A 288 20.66 -13.35 -7.86
N PRO A 289 19.75 -13.53 -8.83
CA PRO A 289 19.03 -12.42 -9.43
C PRO A 289 18.24 -11.69 -8.33
N GLY A 290 18.63 -10.45 -8.03
CA GLY A 290 18.01 -9.65 -6.98
C GLY A 290 16.54 -9.28 -7.26
N PHE A 291 15.95 -8.55 -6.33
CA PHE A 291 14.61 -7.96 -6.50
C PHE A 291 14.71 -6.55 -7.08
N LYS A 292 13.66 -6.16 -7.82
CA LYS A 292 13.47 -4.74 -8.15
C LYS A 292 13.14 -4.00 -6.86
N PRO A 293 13.70 -2.81 -6.60
CA PRO A 293 13.35 -2.05 -5.40
C PRO A 293 11.88 -1.66 -5.42
N ALA A 294 11.26 -1.61 -4.23
CA ALA A 294 10.00 -0.89 -4.06
C ALA A 294 10.18 0.54 -4.52
N GLN A 295 9.31 1.00 -5.43
CA GLN A 295 9.21 2.40 -5.78
C GLN A 295 7.93 2.95 -5.17
N PRO A 296 8.00 3.96 -4.30
CA PRO A 296 6.82 4.67 -3.83
C PRO A 296 6.12 5.33 -5.01
N VAL A 297 4.81 5.14 -5.09
CA VAL A 297 3.97 5.68 -6.18
C VAL A 297 2.97 6.73 -5.68
N VAL A 298 2.69 6.72 -4.37
CA VAL A 298 1.83 7.71 -3.71
C VAL A 298 2.66 8.49 -2.69
N PHE A 299 2.52 9.81 -2.68
CA PHE A 299 3.19 10.68 -1.72
C PHE A 299 2.17 11.54 -0.97
N CYS A 300 2.36 11.67 0.34
CA CYS A 300 1.52 12.47 1.21
C CYS A 300 2.38 13.15 2.27
N GLY A 301 2.02 14.38 2.63
CA GLY A 301 2.62 15.08 3.75
C GLY A 301 1.94 14.68 5.06
N LEU A 302 2.71 14.23 6.04
CA LEU A 302 2.30 13.93 7.40
C LEU A 302 2.79 15.05 8.33
N PHE A 303 1.86 15.70 9.02
CA PHE A 303 2.15 16.79 9.96
C PHE A 303 1.53 16.45 11.31
N PRO A 304 2.20 16.69 12.44
CA PRO A 304 1.58 16.50 13.73
C PRO A 304 0.54 17.60 13.99
N VAL A 305 -0.52 17.29 14.73
CA VAL A 305 -1.51 18.31 15.15
C VAL A 305 -0.84 19.31 16.11
N ASP A 306 -0.02 18.82 17.05
CA ASP A 306 0.81 19.64 17.92
C ASP A 306 2.24 19.72 17.38
N ALA A 307 2.72 20.95 17.13
CA ALA A 307 4.08 21.18 16.67
C ALA A 307 5.15 20.74 17.69
N ALA A 308 4.80 20.58 18.98
CA ALA A 308 5.71 20.06 20.01
C ALA A 308 6.07 18.58 19.78
N GLU A 309 5.20 17.81 19.14
CA GLU A 309 5.37 16.36 18.88
C GLU A 309 6.19 16.08 17.62
N PHE A 310 6.71 17.10 16.95
CA PHE A 310 7.49 16.92 15.72
C PHE A 310 8.72 16.02 15.91
N GLU A 311 9.42 16.13 17.04
CA GLU A 311 10.58 15.30 17.32
C GLU A 311 10.17 13.83 17.55
N ASP A 312 9.05 13.60 18.24
CA ASP A 312 8.50 12.26 18.43
C ASP A 312 7.99 11.66 17.11
N LEU A 313 7.42 12.50 16.22
CA LEU A 313 7.04 12.11 14.87
C LEU A 313 8.27 11.72 14.03
N ARG A 314 9.36 12.46 14.11
CA ARG A 314 10.61 12.10 13.42
C ARG A 314 11.11 10.74 13.89
N ASP A 315 11.19 10.55 15.20
CA ASP A 315 11.71 9.33 15.78
C ASP A 315 10.83 8.11 15.48
N SER A 316 9.50 8.29 15.41
CA SER A 316 8.56 7.22 15.03
C SER A 316 8.66 6.87 13.53
N ILE A 317 8.74 7.86 12.63
CA ILE A 317 8.94 7.66 11.20
C ILE A 317 10.28 6.95 10.93
N GLU A 318 11.36 7.34 11.60
CA GLU A 318 12.66 6.67 11.48
C GLU A 318 12.59 5.20 11.91
N LYS A 319 11.91 4.90 13.03
CA LYS A 319 11.70 3.52 13.50
C LYS A 319 10.83 2.70 12.54
N LEU A 320 9.80 3.31 11.95
CA LEU A 320 8.94 2.63 10.97
C LEU A 320 9.71 2.34 9.68
N ALA A 321 10.49 3.29 9.18
CA ALA A 321 11.35 3.13 8.00
C ALA A 321 12.43 2.04 8.18
N LEU A 322 12.83 1.72 9.42
CA LEU A 322 13.71 0.58 9.68
C LEU A 322 13.02 -0.76 9.41
N ASN A 323 11.71 -0.85 9.62
CA ASN A 323 10.95 -2.08 9.44
C ASN A 323 10.33 -2.22 8.05
N ASP A 324 10.11 -1.10 7.37
CA ASP A 324 9.52 -1.05 6.04
C ASP A 324 10.48 -0.40 5.03
N ALA A 325 11.10 -1.22 4.20
CA ALA A 325 12.04 -0.79 3.16
C ALA A 325 11.36 -0.05 1.98
N SER A 326 10.03 -0.08 1.89
CA SER A 326 9.26 0.60 0.84
C SER A 326 8.80 1.99 1.24
N PHE A 327 8.82 2.30 2.53
CA PHE A 327 8.48 3.60 3.08
C PHE A 327 9.66 4.57 2.93
N SER A 328 9.40 5.72 2.31
CA SER A 328 10.38 6.79 2.15
C SER A 328 9.87 8.06 2.81
N PHE A 329 10.77 8.89 3.34
CA PHE A 329 10.38 10.13 3.99
C PHE A 329 11.44 11.21 3.76
N GLU A 330 10.97 12.44 3.60
CA GLU A 330 11.79 13.65 3.53
C GLU A 330 11.16 14.73 4.40
N MET A 331 11.98 15.58 5.02
CA MET A 331 11.46 16.66 5.87
C MET A 331 10.81 17.73 5.00
N GLU A 332 9.60 18.15 5.36
CA GLU A 332 8.82 19.16 4.64
C GLU A 332 8.37 20.27 5.59
N THR A 333 8.40 21.52 5.11
CA THR A 333 7.89 22.68 5.85
C THR A 333 6.70 23.29 5.14
N SER A 334 5.57 23.40 5.82
CA SER A 334 4.36 24.05 5.34
C SER A 334 4.13 25.36 6.09
N ALA A 335 3.80 26.43 5.36
CA ALA A 335 3.47 27.71 5.97
C ALA A 335 2.22 27.64 6.89
N ALA A 336 1.31 26.69 6.62
CA ALA A 336 0.06 26.53 7.37
C ALA A 336 0.14 25.45 8.46
N LEU A 337 0.90 24.38 8.24
CA LEU A 337 0.95 23.21 9.13
C LEU A 337 2.27 23.11 9.93
N GLY A 338 3.26 23.95 9.64
CA GLY A 338 4.56 23.91 10.30
C GLY A 338 5.46 22.80 9.75
N PHE A 339 6.24 22.18 10.63
CA PHE A 339 7.17 21.12 10.28
C PHE A 339 6.47 19.76 10.19
N GLY A 340 6.78 19.00 9.15
CA GLY A 340 6.28 17.65 8.96
C GLY A 340 7.19 16.84 8.03
N PHE A 341 6.65 15.75 7.50
CA PHE A 341 7.36 14.84 6.62
C PHE A 341 6.57 14.58 5.35
N ARG A 342 7.25 14.68 4.21
CA ARG A 342 6.78 14.17 2.95
C ARG A 342 7.08 12.68 2.89
N CYS A 343 6.06 11.85 2.98
CA CYS A 343 6.18 10.42 2.99
C CYS A 343 5.76 9.81 1.65
N GLY A 344 6.52 8.84 1.15
CA GLY A 344 6.21 8.02 -0.02
C GLY A 344 5.77 6.61 0.38
N PHE A 345 4.68 6.16 -0.24
CA PHE A 345 3.97 4.91 0.01
C PHE A 345 3.81 4.10 -1.29
N LEU A 346 3.61 2.79 -1.14
CA LEU A 346 3.29 1.88 -2.24
C LEU A 346 1.87 2.04 -2.78
N GLY A 347 0.98 2.64 -1.99
CA GLY A 347 -0.41 2.87 -2.33
C GLY A 347 -1.20 3.44 -1.15
N LEU A 348 -2.53 3.47 -1.28
CA LEU A 348 -3.43 4.09 -0.30
C LEU A 348 -3.58 3.26 0.98
N LEU A 349 -3.68 1.93 0.86
CA LEU A 349 -3.77 1.07 2.03
C LEU A 349 -2.47 1.14 2.82
N HIS A 350 -1.32 1.18 2.14
CA HIS A 350 -0.04 1.36 2.82
C HIS A 350 0.00 2.71 3.59
N LEU A 351 -0.51 3.80 3.00
CA LEU A 351 -0.64 5.09 3.70
C LEU A 351 -1.52 4.97 4.95
N GLU A 352 -2.68 4.35 4.85
CA GLU A 352 -3.59 4.18 5.99
C GLU A 352 -2.96 3.34 7.10
N VAL A 353 -2.29 2.25 6.75
CA VAL A 353 -1.60 1.39 7.72
C VAL A 353 -0.53 2.18 8.46
N ILE A 354 0.34 2.92 7.75
CA ILE A 354 1.39 3.70 8.40
C ILE A 354 0.82 4.82 9.28
N ARG A 355 -0.22 5.52 8.81
CA ARG A 355 -0.89 6.55 9.61
C ARG A 355 -1.47 5.96 10.90
N ASP A 356 -2.27 4.90 10.78
CA ASP A 356 -2.92 4.26 11.93
C ASP A 356 -1.87 3.68 12.91
N ARG A 357 -0.72 3.20 12.40
CA ARG A 357 0.40 2.74 13.25
C ARG A 357 1.04 3.90 14.01
N ILE A 358 1.26 5.06 13.38
CA ILE A 358 1.80 6.23 14.10
C ILE A 358 0.83 6.69 15.19
N GLU A 359 -0.46 6.82 14.85
CA GLU A 359 -1.49 7.25 15.81
C GLU A 359 -1.64 6.28 16.99
N ARG A 360 -1.56 4.96 16.75
CA ARG A 360 -1.80 3.95 17.81
C ARG A 360 -0.55 3.50 18.56
N GLU A 361 0.56 3.25 17.86
CA GLU A 361 1.79 2.74 18.48
C GLU A 361 2.58 3.85 19.18
N TYR A 362 2.47 5.09 18.69
CA TYR A 362 3.24 6.22 19.17
C TYR A 362 2.39 7.33 19.80
N ASP A 363 1.04 7.23 19.75
CA ASP A 363 0.10 8.19 20.34
C ASP A 363 0.27 9.63 19.81
N ILE A 364 0.52 9.75 18.50
CA ILE A 364 0.72 11.03 17.81
C ILE A 364 -0.43 11.29 16.85
N ASP A 365 -1.19 12.36 17.08
CA ASP A 365 -2.28 12.76 16.19
C ASP A 365 -1.72 13.41 14.91
N LEU A 366 -2.14 12.88 13.75
CA LEU A 366 -1.62 13.30 12.45
C LEU A 366 -2.64 14.02 11.58
N ILE A 367 -2.13 15.03 10.86
CA ILE A 367 -2.79 15.68 9.73
C ILE A 367 -2.11 15.19 8.45
N THR A 368 -2.90 14.61 7.55
CA THR A 368 -2.45 14.17 6.23
C THR A 368 -2.87 15.18 5.15
N THR A 369 -1.96 15.51 4.23
CA THR A 369 -2.28 16.32 3.05
C THR A 369 -2.93 15.47 1.97
N ALA A 370 -3.42 16.10 0.90
CA ALA A 370 -3.96 15.35 -0.22
C ALA A 370 -2.85 14.49 -0.84
N PRO A 371 -3.07 13.17 -1.02
CA PRO A 371 -2.09 12.31 -1.64
C PRO A 371 -1.87 12.75 -3.09
N SER A 372 -0.65 12.57 -3.57
CA SER A 372 -0.22 13.01 -4.90
C SER A 372 0.79 12.04 -5.47
N VAL A 373 1.00 12.14 -6.78
CA VAL A 373 1.89 11.26 -7.55
C VAL A 373 3.11 12.03 -8.03
N ILE A 374 4.15 11.31 -8.46
CA ILE A 374 5.32 11.90 -9.10
C ILE A 374 4.94 12.29 -10.52
N TYR A 375 5.31 13.51 -10.96
CA TYR A 375 5.23 13.92 -12.36
C TYR A 375 6.63 14.09 -12.93
N ASP A 376 6.84 13.64 -14.16
CA ASP A 376 8.10 13.88 -14.87
C ASP A 376 7.95 15.18 -15.68
N ILE A 377 8.67 16.22 -15.28
CA ILE A 377 8.70 17.51 -15.97
C ILE A 377 9.87 17.50 -16.95
N HIS A 378 9.56 17.59 -18.23
CA HIS A 378 10.55 17.73 -19.30
C HIS A 378 10.78 19.22 -19.56
N MET A 379 12.00 19.67 -19.32
CA MET A 379 12.42 21.04 -19.55
C MET A 379 12.84 21.25 -21.00
N LYS A 380 12.73 22.48 -21.50
CA LYS A 380 13.17 22.86 -22.86
C LYS A 380 14.67 22.71 -23.09
N ASP A 381 15.47 22.60 -22.03
CA ASP A 381 16.90 22.32 -22.12
C ASP A 381 17.21 20.81 -22.24
N GLY A 382 16.19 19.96 -22.22
CA GLY A 382 16.30 18.51 -22.31
C GLY A 382 16.54 17.81 -20.98
N THR A 383 16.55 18.54 -19.85
CA THR A 383 16.62 17.93 -18.51
C THR A 383 15.24 17.44 -18.07
N VAL A 384 15.21 16.31 -17.35
CA VAL A 384 14.00 15.77 -16.74
C VAL A 384 14.10 15.94 -15.23
N THR A 385 13.08 16.55 -14.65
CA THR A 385 12.97 16.77 -13.20
C THR A 385 11.70 16.15 -12.66
N GLN A 386 11.82 15.42 -11.55
CA GLN A 386 10.68 14.78 -10.89
C GLN A 386 10.03 15.76 -9.93
N LEU A 387 8.74 16.02 -10.14
CA LEU A 387 7.94 16.86 -9.28
C LEU A 387 7.22 16.00 -8.24
N HIS A 388 7.66 16.13 -6.99
CA HIS A 388 7.01 15.49 -5.85
C HIS A 388 5.89 16.36 -5.28
N ASN A 389 6.09 17.68 -5.18
CA ASN A 389 5.13 18.61 -4.61
C ASN A 389 4.67 19.62 -5.68
N PRO A 390 3.35 19.80 -5.89
CA PRO A 390 2.84 20.86 -6.74
C PRO A 390 3.35 22.27 -6.38
N ALA A 391 3.71 22.52 -5.12
CA ALA A 391 4.27 23.80 -4.67
C ALA A 391 5.59 24.13 -5.39
N ASP A 392 6.45 23.14 -5.61
CA ASP A 392 7.81 23.29 -6.18
C ASP A 392 7.84 23.40 -7.71
N MET A 393 6.66 23.49 -8.34
CA MET A 393 6.53 23.63 -9.78
C MET A 393 7.33 24.82 -10.32
N VAL A 394 8.25 24.53 -11.24
CA VAL A 394 9.09 25.51 -11.94
C VAL A 394 8.23 26.36 -12.88
N ASP A 395 8.71 27.56 -13.22
CA ASP A 395 8.03 28.43 -14.18
C ASP A 395 7.78 27.69 -15.50
N LEU A 396 6.50 27.61 -15.89
CA LEU A 396 6.02 26.94 -17.11
C LEU A 396 6.69 27.44 -18.38
N THR A 397 7.33 28.61 -18.35
CA THR A 397 8.12 29.14 -19.47
C THR A 397 9.28 28.22 -19.86
N PHE A 398 9.88 27.53 -18.89
CA PHE A 398 11.00 26.60 -19.09
C PHE A 398 10.56 25.16 -19.36
N VAL A 399 9.30 24.84 -19.09
CA VAL A 399 8.73 23.50 -19.29
C VAL A 399 8.33 23.32 -20.76
N ASP A 400 8.67 22.16 -21.32
CA ASP A 400 8.20 21.74 -22.65
C ASP A 400 6.87 20.98 -22.50
N HIS A 401 6.93 19.82 -21.83
CA HIS A 401 5.75 19.01 -21.51
C HIS A 401 5.86 18.36 -20.12
N ILE A 402 4.72 17.87 -19.62
CA ILE A 402 4.62 17.19 -18.33
C ILE A 402 4.05 15.81 -18.59
N GLU A 403 4.67 14.80 -18.00
CA GLU A 403 4.19 13.44 -18.06
C GLU A 403 3.63 13.02 -16.70
N GLU A 404 2.49 12.33 -16.72
CA GLU A 404 1.88 11.74 -15.54
C GLU A 404 1.99 10.21 -15.56
N PRO A 405 2.05 9.58 -14.37
CA PRO A 405 2.09 8.14 -14.26
C PRO A 405 0.72 7.56 -14.64
N ARG A 406 0.76 6.55 -15.51
CA ARG A 406 -0.39 5.82 -15.99
C ARG A 406 -0.36 4.39 -15.46
N ILE A 407 -1.55 3.88 -15.17
CA ILE A 407 -1.76 2.51 -14.71
C ILE A 407 -2.67 1.76 -15.68
N LYS A 408 -2.38 0.48 -15.87
CA LYS A 408 -3.31 -0.50 -16.39
C LYS A 408 -4.14 -1.02 -15.22
N ALA A 409 -5.34 -0.49 -15.08
CA ALA A 409 -6.33 -0.93 -14.11
C ALA A 409 -7.12 -2.12 -14.65
N THR A 410 -7.22 -3.19 -13.87
CA THR A 410 -8.06 -4.35 -14.13
C THR A 410 -9.21 -4.34 -13.13
N ILE A 411 -10.44 -4.21 -13.64
CA ILE A 411 -11.66 -4.19 -12.83
C ILE A 411 -12.50 -5.39 -13.20
N LEU A 412 -12.84 -6.22 -12.21
CA LEU A 412 -13.78 -7.31 -12.37
C LEU A 412 -15.08 -6.95 -11.66
N VAL A 413 -16.19 -6.98 -12.39
CA VAL A 413 -17.49 -6.54 -11.88
C VAL A 413 -18.62 -7.40 -12.46
N PRO A 414 -19.71 -7.67 -11.72
CA PRO A 414 -20.92 -8.23 -12.30
C PRO A 414 -21.48 -7.35 -13.44
N ASP A 415 -22.06 -7.97 -14.47
CA ASP A 415 -22.57 -7.27 -15.66
C ASP A 415 -23.59 -6.16 -15.30
N ASP A 416 -24.40 -6.36 -14.26
CA ASP A 416 -25.40 -5.40 -13.75
C ASP A 416 -24.81 -4.02 -13.41
N TYR A 417 -23.55 -3.95 -12.96
CA TYR A 417 -22.90 -2.71 -12.54
C TYR A 417 -21.89 -2.17 -13.57
N LEU A 418 -21.70 -2.87 -14.69
CA LEU A 418 -20.71 -2.52 -15.70
C LEU A 418 -20.89 -1.08 -16.20
N GLY A 419 -22.13 -0.67 -16.49
CA GLY A 419 -22.42 0.67 -17.01
C GLY A 419 -21.93 1.81 -16.09
N ASP A 420 -22.14 1.67 -14.78
CA ASP A 420 -21.71 2.66 -13.79
C ASP A 420 -20.18 2.69 -13.64
N VAL A 421 -19.52 1.52 -13.74
CA VAL A 421 -18.05 1.42 -13.70
C VAL A 421 -17.42 2.03 -14.94
N LEU A 422 -17.96 1.78 -16.14
CA LEU A 422 -17.46 2.39 -17.38
C LEU A 422 -17.57 3.91 -17.31
N LYS A 423 -18.70 4.42 -16.80
CA LYS A 423 -18.89 5.86 -16.58
C LYS A 423 -17.89 6.42 -15.58
N LEU A 424 -17.67 5.74 -14.45
CA LEU A 424 -16.67 6.15 -13.45
C LEU A 424 -15.26 6.23 -14.06
N CYS A 425 -14.86 5.23 -14.85
CA CYS A 425 -13.55 5.22 -15.50
C CYS A 425 -13.43 6.34 -16.53
N GLN A 426 -14.47 6.60 -17.32
CA GLN A 426 -14.51 7.73 -18.27
C GLN A 426 -14.47 9.08 -17.54
N ASP A 427 -15.22 9.20 -16.45
CA ASP A 427 -15.18 10.32 -15.51
C ASP A 427 -13.85 10.40 -14.75
N ARG A 428 -12.86 9.55 -15.03
CA ARG A 428 -11.49 9.62 -14.49
C ARG A 428 -10.43 9.63 -15.60
N ARG A 429 -10.82 10.02 -16.82
CA ARG A 429 -9.94 10.09 -18.01
C ARG A 429 -9.36 8.72 -18.41
N GLY A 430 -10.09 7.66 -18.10
CA GLY A 430 -9.75 6.29 -18.46
C GLY A 430 -9.97 6.03 -19.95
N ILE A 431 -9.01 5.35 -20.55
CA ILE A 431 -9.13 4.81 -21.91
C ILE A 431 -9.34 3.32 -21.79
N GLN A 432 -10.47 2.83 -22.27
CA GLN A 432 -10.75 1.40 -22.26
C GLN A 432 -9.76 0.70 -23.21
N MET A 433 -9.03 -0.28 -22.70
CA MET A 433 -8.09 -1.10 -23.46
C MET A 433 -8.74 -2.41 -23.91
N ASP A 434 -9.42 -3.07 -22.98
CA ASP A 434 -10.02 -4.39 -23.23
C ASP A 434 -11.30 -4.57 -22.39
N LEU A 435 -12.20 -5.43 -22.88
CA LEU A 435 -13.41 -5.87 -22.20
C LEU A 435 -13.68 -7.32 -22.59
N THR A 436 -13.52 -8.20 -21.60
CA THR A 436 -13.73 -9.64 -21.75
C THR A 436 -14.70 -10.13 -20.69
N TYR A 437 -15.43 -11.20 -20.99
CA TYR A 437 -16.35 -11.82 -20.02
C TYR A 437 -15.70 -13.05 -19.39
N ALA A 438 -15.76 -13.11 -18.07
CA ALA A 438 -15.36 -14.22 -17.22
C ALA A 438 -16.65 -14.84 -16.64
N GLY A 439 -17.29 -15.72 -17.41
CA GLY A 439 -18.63 -16.24 -17.08
C GLY A 439 -19.66 -15.11 -17.00
N SER A 440 -20.25 -14.88 -15.82
CA SER A 440 -21.26 -13.84 -15.57
C SER A 440 -20.67 -12.49 -15.12
N ARG A 441 -19.35 -12.36 -15.04
CA ARG A 441 -18.66 -11.12 -14.65
C ARG A 441 -17.93 -10.53 -15.84
N ALA A 442 -18.00 -9.21 -15.98
CA ALA A 442 -17.22 -8.46 -16.94
C ALA A 442 -15.85 -8.12 -16.34
N MET A 443 -14.78 -8.46 -17.05
CA MET A 443 -13.42 -8.01 -16.77
C MET A 443 -13.09 -6.88 -17.73
N VAL A 444 -12.90 -5.68 -17.19
CA VAL A 444 -12.57 -4.48 -17.97
C VAL A 444 -11.16 -4.02 -17.64
N VAL A 445 -10.38 -3.75 -18.68
CA VAL A 445 -9.02 -3.24 -18.56
C VAL A 445 -8.99 -1.81 -19.05
N TYR A 446 -8.53 -0.90 -18.20
CA TYR A 446 -8.44 0.53 -18.48
C TYR A 446 -7.02 1.05 -18.31
N ASP A 447 -6.61 1.94 -19.22
CA ASP A 447 -5.49 2.84 -19.01
C ASP A 447 -6.01 4.07 -18.25
N LEU A 448 -5.60 4.25 -16.99
CA LEU A 448 -6.02 5.36 -16.11
C LEU A 448 -4.82 6.17 -15.62
N PRO A 449 -4.95 7.49 -15.42
CA PRO A 449 -3.97 8.27 -14.68
C PRO A 449 -3.98 7.90 -13.20
N LEU A 450 -2.81 7.64 -12.62
CA LEU A 450 -2.69 7.31 -11.21
C LEU A 450 -3.22 8.45 -10.30
N ASN A 451 -3.02 9.71 -10.68
CA ASN A 451 -3.53 10.87 -9.92
C ASN A 451 -5.06 10.89 -9.76
N GLU A 452 -5.80 10.35 -10.73
CA GLU A 452 -7.26 10.25 -10.67
C GLU A 452 -7.73 9.01 -9.88
N VAL A 453 -6.83 8.04 -9.65
CA VAL A 453 -7.10 6.78 -8.95
C VAL A 453 -6.76 6.89 -7.46
N VAL A 454 -5.65 7.55 -7.14
CA VAL A 454 -5.17 7.79 -5.77
C VAL A 454 -6.19 8.58 -4.94
N PHE A 455 -7.16 9.22 -5.57
CA PHE A 455 -8.12 10.07 -4.90
C PHE A 455 -9.57 9.65 -5.18
N ASP A 456 -10.24 9.08 -4.17
CA ASP A 456 -11.68 8.74 -4.17
C ASP A 456 -12.12 7.77 -5.31
N PHE A 457 -11.18 7.06 -5.95
CA PHE A 457 -11.56 6.09 -6.98
C PHE A 457 -12.09 4.81 -6.35
N TYR A 458 -11.38 4.30 -5.34
CA TYR A 458 -11.69 3.04 -4.71
C TYR A 458 -13.02 3.09 -3.94
N ASP A 459 -13.26 4.16 -3.18
CA ASP A 459 -14.50 4.36 -2.43
C ASP A 459 -15.72 4.52 -3.36
N ARG A 460 -15.58 5.31 -4.43
CA ARG A 460 -16.61 5.39 -5.47
C ARG A 460 -16.86 4.07 -6.15
N LEU A 461 -15.82 3.33 -6.52
CA LEU A 461 -15.95 2.04 -7.17
C LEU A 461 -16.73 1.06 -6.28
N LYS A 462 -16.40 1.00 -4.98
CA LYS A 462 -17.18 0.22 -4.01
C LYS A 462 -18.61 0.70 -3.87
N SER A 463 -18.83 2.02 -3.81
CA SER A 463 -20.17 2.60 -3.67
C SER A 463 -21.08 2.27 -4.87
N VAL A 464 -20.60 2.47 -6.10
CA VAL A 464 -21.40 2.21 -7.32
C VAL A 464 -21.67 0.73 -7.54
N THR A 465 -20.76 -0.14 -7.09
CA THR A 465 -20.89 -1.59 -7.26
C THR A 465 -21.41 -2.30 -6.01
N LYS A 466 -21.77 -1.56 -4.96
CA LYS A 466 -22.14 -2.11 -3.64
C LYS A 466 -21.07 -3.06 -3.05
N GLY A 467 -19.81 -2.85 -3.43
CA GLY A 467 -18.66 -3.66 -3.02
C GLY A 467 -18.42 -4.91 -3.86
N TYR A 468 -19.18 -5.15 -4.94
CA TYR A 468 -18.99 -6.33 -5.80
C TYR A 468 -17.87 -6.19 -6.84
N ALA A 469 -17.34 -4.98 -7.06
CA ALA A 469 -16.18 -4.82 -7.92
C ALA A 469 -14.88 -5.10 -7.16
N SER A 470 -14.01 -5.87 -7.80
CA SER A 470 -12.61 -5.99 -7.42
C SER A 470 -11.73 -5.18 -8.38
N PHE A 471 -10.68 -4.57 -7.83
CA PHE A 471 -9.79 -3.65 -8.52
C PHE A 471 -8.34 -4.06 -8.27
N ASP A 472 -7.57 -4.11 -9.35
CA ASP A 472 -6.13 -4.30 -9.36
C ASP A 472 -5.51 -3.33 -10.37
N TYR A 473 -4.23 -2.98 -10.20
CA TYR A 473 -3.55 -2.13 -11.17
C TYR A 473 -2.05 -2.41 -11.28
N GLN A 474 -1.51 -2.13 -12.46
CA GLN A 474 -0.08 -2.21 -12.75
C GLN A 474 0.41 -0.91 -13.39
N MET A 475 1.57 -0.43 -12.99
CA MET A 475 2.21 0.75 -13.61
C MET A 475 2.64 0.42 -15.04
N ILE A 476 2.17 1.20 -16.03
CA ILE A 476 2.56 1.03 -17.43
C ILE A 476 3.61 2.04 -17.91
N GLY A 477 3.85 3.10 -17.13
CA GLY A 477 4.85 4.12 -17.40
C GLY A 477 4.28 5.54 -17.30
N TYR A 478 5.01 6.49 -17.87
CA TYR A 478 4.65 7.90 -17.92
C TYR A 478 4.11 8.26 -19.29
N ARG A 479 3.14 9.18 -19.31
CA ARG A 479 2.53 9.68 -20.54
C ARG A 479 2.31 11.18 -20.47
N GLU A 480 2.64 11.86 -21.55
CA GLU A 480 2.36 13.29 -21.72
C GLU A 480 0.87 13.58 -21.62
N ASP A 481 0.50 14.56 -20.78
CA ASP A 481 -0.86 15.06 -20.66
C ASP A 481 -0.92 16.57 -20.33
N ASN A 482 -2.07 17.20 -20.57
CA ASN A 482 -2.27 18.63 -20.40
C ASN A 482 -2.59 19.00 -18.94
N LEU A 483 -1.55 18.96 -18.12
CA LEU A 483 -1.63 19.23 -16.69
C LEU A 483 -1.31 20.68 -16.35
N VAL A 484 -2.04 21.20 -15.35
CA VAL A 484 -1.83 22.54 -14.82
C VAL A 484 -1.81 22.53 -13.30
N LYS A 485 -0.94 23.36 -12.72
CA LYS A 485 -0.94 23.67 -11.29
C LYS A 485 -2.13 24.57 -10.98
N MET A 486 -3.07 24.06 -10.19
CA MET A 486 -4.15 24.84 -9.60
C MET A 486 -3.75 25.25 -8.19
N SER A 487 -3.68 26.56 -7.95
CA SER A 487 -3.39 27.14 -6.64
C SER A 487 -4.64 27.76 -6.04
N ILE A 488 -4.81 27.57 -4.74
CA ILE A 488 -5.86 28.24 -3.97
C ILE A 488 -5.26 29.48 -3.31
N LEU A 489 -5.92 30.62 -3.48
CA LEU A 489 -5.57 31.88 -2.85
C LEU A 489 -6.66 32.29 -1.86
N VAL A 490 -6.25 32.63 -0.64
CA VAL A 490 -7.13 33.19 0.39
C VAL A 490 -6.64 34.60 0.67
N ASN A 491 -7.50 35.59 0.43
CA ASN A 491 -7.14 37.00 0.55
C ASN A 491 -5.90 37.41 -0.27
N ASP A 492 -5.81 36.90 -1.50
CA ASP A 492 -4.69 37.12 -2.43
C ASP A 492 -3.34 36.47 -2.00
N GLU A 493 -3.30 35.75 -0.88
CA GLU A 493 -2.14 34.94 -0.44
C GLU A 493 -2.33 33.48 -0.89
N PRO A 494 -1.36 32.88 -1.61
CA PRO A 494 -1.42 31.48 -2.01
C PRO A 494 -1.30 30.56 -0.80
N VAL A 495 -2.06 29.48 -0.82
CA VAL A 495 -2.06 28.44 0.22
C VAL A 495 -1.47 27.17 -0.38
N ASP A 496 -0.16 26.98 -0.17
CA ASP A 496 0.61 25.93 -0.85
C ASP A 496 0.08 24.52 -0.54
N ALA A 497 -0.35 24.27 0.69
CA ALA A 497 -0.91 22.98 1.13
C ALA A 497 -2.19 22.55 0.39
N LEU A 498 -2.88 23.48 -0.29
CA LEU A 498 -4.08 23.21 -1.10
C LEU A 498 -3.80 23.25 -2.60
N SER A 499 -2.55 23.49 -3.01
CA SER A 499 -2.17 23.47 -4.42
C SER A 499 -2.17 22.03 -4.95
N THR A 500 -2.78 21.82 -6.11
CA THR A 500 -2.94 20.49 -6.70
C THR A 500 -2.63 20.50 -8.20
N MET A 501 -2.12 19.38 -8.70
CA MET A 501 -1.96 19.14 -10.13
C MET A 501 -3.26 18.56 -10.68
N VAL A 502 -3.81 19.22 -11.71
CA VAL A 502 -5.10 18.86 -12.30
C VAL A 502 -5.03 18.93 -13.82
N HIS A 503 -5.82 18.09 -14.49
CA HIS A 503 -6.00 18.22 -15.93
C HIS A 503 -6.73 19.53 -16.28
N ARG A 504 -6.29 20.19 -17.36
CA ARG A 504 -6.77 21.53 -17.74
C ARG A 504 -8.30 21.63 -17.82
N ASP A 505 -8.94 20.61 -18.38
CA ASP A 505 -10.39 20.56 -18.61
C ASP A 505 -11.22 20.47 -17.32
N ARG A 506 -10.62 19.94 -16.25
CA ARG A 506 -11.30 19.74 -14.96
C ARG A 506 -11.01 20.82 -13.94
N ALA A 507 -9.98 21.63 -14.20
CA ALA A 507 -9.50 22.62 -13.25
C ALA A 507 -10.61 23.60 -12.79
N GLU A 508 -11.49 24.04 -13.69
CA GLU A 508 -12.58 24.97 -13.33
C GLU A 508 -13.61 24.32 -12.39
N ALA A 509 -14.06 23.12 -12.70
CA ALA A 509 -15.05 22.40 -11.89
C ALA A 509 -14.49 22.09 -10.50
N ARG A 510 -13.26 21.53 -10.44
CA ARG A 510 -12.60 21.20 -9.18
C ARG A 510 -12.27 22.45 -8.35
N GLY A 511 -11.78 23.51 -9.00
CA GLY A 511 -11.50 24.78 -8.34
C GLY A 511 -12.75 25.44 -7.76
N ARG A 512 -13.90 25.36 -8.45
CA ARG A 512 -15.17 25.88 -7.93
C ARG A 512 -15.63 25.11 -6.68
N ALA A 513 -15.62 23.78 -6.73
CA ALA A 513 -16.01 22.95 -5.60
C ALA A 513 -15.17 23.26 -4.35
N MET A 514 -13.84 23.32 -4.50
CA MET A 514 -12.92 23.62 -3.40
C MET A 514 -13.16 25.01 -2.79
N VAL A 515 -13.36 26.02 -3.63
CA VAL A 515 -13.59 27.40 -3.20
C VAL A 515 -14.95 27.58 -2.51
N GLU A 516 -15.99 26.87 -2.94
CA GLU A 516 -17.31 26.84 -2.28
C GLU A 516 -17.24 26.26 -0.87
N LYS A 517 -16.53 25.15 -0.66
CA LYS A 517 -16.42 24.55 0.67
C LYS A 517 -15.50 25.35 1.60
N LEU A 518 -14.41 25.92 1.10
CA LEU A 518 -13.58 26.82 1.90
C LEU A 518 -14.35 28.04 2.41
N LYS A 519 -15.34 28.53 1.65
CA LYS A 519 -16.23 29.62 2.10
C LYS A 519 -17.10 29.20 3.29
N ASP A 520 -17.50 27.95 3.38
CA ASP A 520 -18.31 27.45 4.51
C ASP A 520 -17.45 27.14 5.75
N LEU A 521 -16.20 26.75 5.54
CA LEU A 521 -15.26 26.38 6.60
C LEU A 521 -14.50 27.57 7.20
N ILE A 522 -14.19 28.60 6.40
CA ILE A 522 -13.45 29.77 6.89
C ILE A 522 -14.39 30.68 7.69
N PRO A 523 -14.05 31.01 8.96
CA PRO A 523 -14.88 31.88 9.79
C PRO A 523 -14.96 33.29 9.19
N ARG A 524 -16.12 33.94 9.37
CA ARG A 524 -16.32 35.31 8.86
C ARG A 524 -15.41 36.30 9.59
N HIS A 525 -14.81 37.23 8.87
CA HIS A 525 -14.06 38.35 9.46
C HIS A 525 -14.81 39.68 9.32
N MET A 526 -14.28 40.74 9.94
CA MET A 526 -14.85 42.09 9.85
C MET A 526 -14.72 42.73 8.46
N PHE A 527 -13.93 42.13 7.57
CA PHE A 527 -13.74 42.51 6.18
C PHE A 527 -14.13 41.35 5.24
N LYS A 528 -14.28 41.65 3.95
CA LYS A 528 -14.61 40.63 2.94
C LYS A 528 -13.35 39.87 2.57
N ILE A 529 -13.41 38.55 2.55
CA ILE A 529 -12.28 37.69 2.20
C ILE A 529 -12.60 37.04 0.84
N PRO A 530 -11.85 37.37 -0.23
CA PRO A 530 -11.93 36.62 -1.47
C PRO A 530 -11.22 35.27 -1.29
N ILE A 531 -11.87 34.21 -1.75
CA ILE A 531 -11.30 32.86 -1.86
C ILE A 531 -11.29 32.55 -3.35
N GLN A 532 -10.14 32.20 -3.90
CA GLN A 532 -9.93 32.10 -5.34
C GLN A 532 -9.18 30.81 -5.69
N ALA A 533 -9.56 30.16 -6.78
CA ALA A 533 -8.73 29.18 -7.44
C ALA A 533 -8.10 29.83 -8.67
N ALA A 534 -6.80 29.65 -8.87
CA ALA A 534 -6.08 30.21 -10.00
C ALA A 534 -5.15 29.18 -10.65
N ILE A 535 -4.88 29.39 -11.94
CA ILE A 535 -3.85 28.70 -12.70
C ILE A 535 -2.83 29.75 -13.12
N GLY A 536 -1.63 29.69 -12.57
CA GLY A 536 -0.67 30.78 -12.65
C GLY A 536 -1.30 32.09 -12.16
N GLY A 537 -1.31 33.13 -13.00
CA GLY A 537 -1.94 34.41 -12.69
C GLY A 537 -3.45 34.51 -12.98
N LYS A 538 -4.07 33.51 -13.61
CA LYS A 538 -5.48 33.59 -14.05
C LYS A 538 -6.40 32.93 -13.02
N VAL A 539 -7.31 33.72 -12.45
CA VAL A 539 -8.38 33.25 -11.56
C VAL A 539 -9.42 32.49 -12.38
N ILE A 540 -9.68 31.23 -12.03
CA ILE A 540 -10.67 30.36 -12.69
C ILE A 540 -11.98 30.25 -11.90
N ALA A 541 -11.92 30.32 -10.57
CA ALA A 541 -13.09 30.31 -9.70
C ALA A 541 -12.88 31.29 -8.55
N ARG A 542 -13.97 31.90 -8.07
CA ARG A 542 -13.92 32.89 -7.00
C ARG A 542 -15.20 32.87 -6.18
N GLU A 543 -15.06 32.72 -4.87
CA GLU A 543 -16.09 33.01 -3.89
C GLU A 543 -15.65 34.17 -3.01
N THR A 544 -16.60 34.79 -2.32
CA THR A 544 -16.29 35.88 -1.38
C THR A 544 -17.05 35.71 -0.09
N LEU A 545 -16.30 35.53 0.99
CA LEU A 545 -16.84 35.47 2.33
C LEU A 545 -17.38 36.83 2.75
N SER A 546 -18.65 36.86 3.19
CA SER A 546 -19.30 38.09 3.60
C SER A 546 -18.71 38.62 4.91
N ALA A 547 -18.45 39.93 4.95
CA ALA A 547 -17.91 40.58 6.13
C ALA A 547 -18.95 40.70 7.25
N MET A 548 -18.59 40.33 8.48
CA MET A 548 -19.38 40.64 9.67
C MET A 548 -19.61 42.15 9.79
N ARG A 549 -20.82 42.56 10.13
CA ARG A 549 -21.18 43.97 10.24
C ARG A 549 -21.89 44.22 11.56
N LYS A 550 -21.26 45.04 12.40
CA LYS A 550 -21.93 45.66 13.54
C LYS A 550 -22.96 46.67 13.03
N ASP A 551 -24.18 46.62 13.55
CA ASP A 551 -25.18 47.66 13.29
C ASP A 551 -24.78 48.95 14.04
N VAL A 552 -24.04 49.81 13.33
CA VAL A 552 -23.60 51.12 13.84
C VAL A 552 -24.74 52.13 13.89
N THR A 553 -25.89 51.84 13.27
CA THR A 553 -27.06 52.71 13.19
C THR A 553 -28.13 52.40 14.22
N ALA A 554 -28.01 51.29 14.97
CA ALA A 554 -28.98 50.85 15.97
C ALA A 554 -29.35 51.92 17.03
N LYS A 555 -28.39 52.78 17.42
CA LYS A 555 -28.61 53.88 18.40
C LYS A 555 -29.02 55.22 17.76
N CYS A 556 -29.27 55.25 16.45
CA CYS A 556 -29.65 56.46 15.71
C CYS A 556 -31.17 56.51 15.51
N TYR A 557 -31.90 56.93 16.55
CA TYR A 557 -33.37 57.01 16.57
C TYR A 557 -33.97 58.21 15.81
N GLY A 558 -33.14 59.12 15.29
CA GLY A 558 -33.58 60.32 14.56
C GLY A 558 -33.54 60.19 13.02
N GLY A 559 -34.26 61.08 12.34
CA GLY A 559 -34.35 61.16 10.86
C GLY A 559 -33.13 61.79 10.16
N ASP A 560 -32.10 62.21 10.90
CA ASP A 560 -30.92 62.86 10.33
C ASP A 560 -30.03 61.85 9.59
N ALA A 561 -30.10 61.91 8.26
CA ALA A 561 -29.32 61.07 7.35
C ALA A 561 -27.80 61.32 7.47
N SER A 562 -27.38 62.53 7.88
CA SER A 562 -25.96 62.90 7.96
C SER A 562 -25.23 62.12 9.07
N ARG A 563 -25.88 61.94 10.22
CA ARG A 563 -25.35 61.19 11.37
C ARG A 563 -25.20 59.70 11.07
N LYS A 564 -26.18 59.11 10.37
CA LYS A 564 -26.11 57.73 9.88
C LYS A 564 -24.97 57.58 8.87
N ARG A 565 -24.85 58.51 7.90
CA ARG A 565 -23.79 58.50 6.89
C ARG A 565 -22.38 58.57 7.50
N LYS A 566 -22.16 59.45 8.48
CA LYS A 566 -20.86 59.58 9.18
C LYS A 566 -20.42 58.29 9.86
N LEU A 567 -21.34 57.56 10.49
CA LEU A 567 -21.04 56.28 11.14
C LEU A 567 -20.76 55.17 10.13
N LEU A 568 -21.50 55.16 9.01
CA LEU A 568 -21.28 54.24 7.90
C LEU A 568 -19.92 54.47 7.21
N ASP A 569 -19.54 55.73 7.00
CA ASP A 569 -18.26 56.07 6.38
C ASP A 569 -17.08 55.73 7.30
N LYS A 570 -17.22 55.93 8.62
CA LYS A 570 -16.24 55.47 9.61
C LYS A 570 -16.10 53.94 9.61
N GLN A 571 -17.22 53.21 9.52
CA GLN A 571 -17.21 51.74 9.42
C GLN A 571 -16.55 51.27 8.12
N LYS A 572 -16.84 51.91 6.97
CA LYS A 572 -16.23 51.59 5.67
C LYS A 572 -14.71 51.83 5.68
N ALA A 573 -14.25 52.97 6.20
CA ALA A 573 -12.83 53.29 6.32
C ALA A 573 -12.10 52.29 7.23
N GLY A 574 -12.70 51.94 8.37
CA GLY A 574 -12.17 50.91 9.27
C GLY A 574 -12.03 49.55 8.59
N LYS A 575 -13.05 49.10 7.85
CA LYS A 575 -13.00 47.85 7.08
C LYS A 575 -11.96 47.86 5.96
N LYS A 576 -11.79 49.00 5.27
CA LYS A 576 -10.76 49.16 4.24
C LYS A 576 -9.35 49.01 4.83
N LYS A 577 -9.11 49.63 5.99
CA LYS A 577 -7.84 49.50 6.72
C LYS A 577 -7.62 48.06 7.21
N MET A 578 -8.64 47.41 7.76
CA MET A 578 -8.55 46.00 8.18
C MET A 578 -8.28 45.06 7.00
N ARG A 579 -8.81 45.32 5.81
CA ARG A 579 -8.53 44.49 4.63
C ARG A 579 -7.08 44.57 4.16
N GLN A 580 -6.45 45.75 4.23
CA GLN A 580 -5.08 45.94 3.75
C GLN A 580 -4.01 45.29 4.65
N PHE A 581 -4.28 45.17 5.94
CA PHE A 581 -3.32 44.67 6.93
C PHE A 581 -3.78 43.38 7.63
N GLY A 582 -4.99 42.90 7.32
CA GLY A 582 -5.57 41.73 7.94
C GLY A 582 -5.06 40.46 7.28
N LYS A 583 -4.19 39.74 7.98
CA LYS A 583 -3.93 38.33 7.67
C LYS A 583 -5.15 37.51 8.06
N VAL A 584 -5.47 36.53 7.23
CA VAL A 584 -6.56 35.58 7.49
C VAL A 584 -5.91 34.29 7.94
N ASP A 585 -5.93 34.04 9.25
CA ASP A 585 -5.52 32.75 9.77
C ASP A 585 -6.64 31.75 9.49
N ILE A 586 -6.34 30.73 8.70
CA ILE A 586 -7.27 29.66 8.38
C ILE A 586 -7.16 28.64 9.52
N PRO A 587 -8.27 28.31 10.22
CA PRO A 587 -8.24 27.30 11.26
C PRO A 587 -7.75 25.95 10.72
N GLN A 588 -6.96 25.21 11.50
CA GLN A 588 -6.53 23.86 11.13
C GLN A 588 -7.73 22.95 10.83
N GLU A 589 -8.82 23.05 11.59
CA GLU A 589 -10.06 22.28 11.33
C GLU A 589 -10.67 22.55 9.94
N ALA A 590 -10.59 23.82 9.48
CA ALA A 590 -11.06 24.21 8.16
C ALA A 590 -10.17 23.64 7.05
N PHE A 591 -8.86 23.56 7.29
CA PHE A 591 -7.92 22.86 6.39
C PHE A 591 -8.20 21.37 6.31
N ILE A 592 -8.31 20.71 7.46
CA ILE A 592 -8.57 19.27 7.56
C ILE A 592 -9.88 18.93 6.84
N SER A 593 -10.93 19.72 7.05
CA SER A 593 -12.24 19.49 6.41
C SER A 593 -12.22 19.77 4.90
N ALA A 594 -11.37 20.69 4.43
CA ALA A 594 -11.19 20.97 3.02
C ALA A 594 -10.35 19.90 2.30
N LEU A 595 -9.43 19.23 3.01
CA LEU A 595 -8.65 18.11 2.50
C LEU A 595 -9.45 16.80 2.47
N LYS A 596 -10.31 16.56 3.47
CA LYS A 596 -11.26 15.41 3.55
C LYS A 596 -12.44 15.49 2.56
N MET A 597 -12.31 16.27 1.48
CA MET A 597 -13.50 16.80 0.79
C MET A 597 -14.14 15.88 -0.24
N ASP A 598 -13.51 14.80 -0.66
CA ASP A 598 -14.17 13.83 -1.55
C ASP A 598 -14.25 12.44 -0.91
N SER A 599 -14.36 12.35 0.44
CA SER A 599 -14.79 11.13 1.15
C SER A 599 -16.29 11.12 1.41
#